data_AF-A0A7K2KN93-F1
#
_entry.id   AF-A0A7K2KN93-F1
#
_cell.length_a   1.000
_cell.length_b   1.000
_cell.length_c   1.000
_cell.angle_alpha   90.00
_cell.angle_beta   90.00
_cell.angle_gamma   90.00
#
_symmetry.space_group_name_H-M   'P 1'
#
loop_
_entity.id
_entity.type
_entity.pdbx_description
1 polymer ?
#
loop_
_entity_poly.entity_id
_entity_poly.type
_entity_poly.pdbx_seq_one_letter_code
_entity_poly.pdbx_strand_id
1 'polypeptide(L)'
;MDWDITSLQQGGGPLAAQRYDDMLGELRRHVDSRPGNAQGGQLAQTEARTGRYIEIRVFDSGEHFLSLFYRTDNLYLDGFSVLGANYRFSNAQAALVQNFRGNGNIFTSIYGGHYGNGGLDANGRRGDTSFDARNLRNQFVALRGFTYGTRNNYTLHLANIVQATSEAARFGWIRNRISNTIRNGGEHDGFGWQTTLGPFGMDLETNWSPLSRLAFQTRNGGTGTPVTVHGQRYENLTDMMHGNPPARPALSYLLGLGSQAL
;
A
#
# COMPACT_ATOMS: atom_id res chain seq x y z
N MET A 1 10.22 -11.34 2.01
CA MET A 1 8.99 -11.97 2.52
C MET A 1 8.23 -12.60 1.37
N ASP A 2 7.42 -13.62 1.65
CA ASP A 2 6.73 -14.41 0.63
C ASP A 2 5.22 -14.26 0.78
N TRP A 3 4.52 -14.07 -0.33
CA TRP A 3 3.08 -13.97 -0.35
C TRP A 3 2.49 -14.90 -1.41
N ASP A 4 1.79 -15.92 -0.95
CA ASP A 4 1.03 -16.83 -1.80
C ASP A 4 -0.40 -16.30 -2.02
N ILE A 5 -0.69 -15.90 -3.26
CA ILE A 5 -1.99 -15.35 -3.67
C ILE A 5 -2.95 -16.43 -4.20
N THR A 6 -2.60 -17.72 -4.14
CA THR A 6 -3.44 -18.82 -4.65
C THR A 6 -4.84 -18.84 -4.03
N SER A 7 -4.94 -18.51 -2.73
CA SER A 7 -6.22 -18.47 -2.01
C SER A 7 -7.22 -17.48 -2.59
N LEU A 8 -6.75 -16.46 -3.32
CA LEU A 8 -7.61 -15.48 -3.97
C LEU A 8 -8.35 -16.03 -5.20
N GLN A 9 -7.85 -17.11 -5.81
CA GLN A 9 -8.45 -17.72 -7.01
C GLN A 9 -9.87 -18.23 -6.77
N GLN A 10 -10.15 -18.74 -5.58
CA GLN A 10 -11.43 -19.38 -5.24
C GLN A 10 -12.57 -18.39 -4.95
N GLY A 11 -12.34 -17.09 -5.12
CA GLY A 11 -13.36 -16.06 -4.82
C GLY A 11 -13.24 -15.43 -3.43
N GLY A 12 -12.20 -15.78 -2.67
CA GLY A 12 -11.91 -15.16 -1.38
C GLY A 12 -12.32 -16.02 -0.18
N GLY A 13 -12.78 -15.38 0.89
CA GLY A 13 -13.18 -16.02 2.14
C GLY A 13 -12.21 -15.79 3.31
N PRO A 14 -12.56 -16.29 4.52
CA PRO A 14 -11.81 -16.01 5.75
C PRO A 14 -10.32 -16.33 5.68
N LEU A 15 -9.95 -17.48 5.10
CA LEU A 15 -8.55 -17.88 4.96
C LEU A 15 -7.77 -16.96 4.01
N ALA A 16 -8.38 -16.56 2.89
CA ALA A 16 -7.75 -15.67 1.93
C ALA A 16 -7.52 -14.28 2.53
N ALA A 17 -8.51 -13.75 3.23
CA ALA A 17 -8.42 -12.49 3.96
C ALA A 17 -7.37 -12.56 5.09
N GLN A 18 -7.33 -13.66 5.84
CA GLN A 18 -6.31 -13.88 6.86
C GLN A 18 -4.89 -13.87 6.28
N ARG A 19 -4.63 -14.59 5.19
CA ARG A 19 -3.31 -14.60 4.54
C ARG A 19 -2.90 -13.21 4.02
N TYR A 20 -3.86 -12.43 3.52
CA TYR A 20 -3.64 -11.05 3.14
C TYR A 20 -3.27 -10.18 4.35
N ASP A 21 -4.00 -10.32 5.45
CA ASP A 21 -3.73 -9.61 6.70
C ASP A 21 -2.38 -10.00 7.32
N ASP A 22 -2.01 -11.28 7.27
CA ASP A 22 -0.72 -11.79 7.75
C ASP A 22 0.44 -11.20 6.95
N MET A 23 0.30 -11.15 5.62
CA MET A 23 1.26 -10.51 4.72
C MET A 23 1.45 -9.02 5.07
N LEU A 24 0.37 -8.26 5.24
CA LEU A 24 0.47 -6.86 5.64
C LEU A 24 1.07 -6.69 7.05
N GLY A 25 0.75 -7.59 7.98
CA GLY A 25 1.32 -7.60 9.31
C GLY A 25 2.83 -7.87 9.31
N GLU A 26 3.31 -8.78 8.46
CA GLU A 26 4.74 -9.01 8.24
C GLU A 26 5.43 -7.80 7.60
N LEU A 27 4.83 -7.22 6.55
CA LEU A 27 5.35 -6.01 5.91
C LEU A 27 5.51 -4.86 6.92
N ARG A 28 4.48 -4.60 7.73
CA ARG A 28 4.52 -3.57 8.79
C ARG A 28 5.63 -3.85 9.81
N ARG A 29 5.78 -5.09 10.26
CA ARG A 29 6.85 -5.47 11.21
C ARG A 29 8.26 -5.24 10.66
N HIS A 30 8.46 -5.40 9.35
CA HIS A 30 9.77 -5.19 8.74
C HIS A 30 10.13 -3.72 8.54
N VAL A 31 9.14 -2.83 8.40
CA VAL A 31 9.40 -1.40 8.17
C VAL A 31 9.22 -0.55 9.42
N ASP A 32 8.57 -1.07 10.46
CA ASP A 32 8.41 -0.35 11.72
C ASP A 32 9.76 -0.15 12.41
N SER A 33 10.15 1.12 12.57
CA SER A 33 11.35 1.54 13.29
C SER A 33 11.30 1.22 14.79
N ARG A 34 10.13 0.83 15.35
CA ARG A 34 9.94 0.49 16.75
C ARG A 34 9.21 -0.85 16.90
N PRO A 35 9.93 -1.99 16.94
CA PRO A 35 9.36 -3.34 16.91
C PRO A 35 8.28 -3.65 17.96
N GLY A 36 8.20 -2.88 19.06
CA GLY A 36 7.21 -3.04 20.13
C GLY A 36 5.87 -2.32 19.94
N ASN A 37 5.73 -1.39 18.99
CA ASN A 37 4.45 -0.70 18.74
C ASN A 37 3.49 -1.53 17.88
N ALA A 38 4.01 -2.43 17.04
CA ALA A 38 3.21 -3.28 16.16
C ALA A 38 2.23 -4.24 16.89
N GLN A 39 2.43 -4.47 18.20
CA GLN A 39 1.59 -5.38 19.01
C GLN A 39 0.48 -4.68 19.84
N GLY A 40 0.35 -3.35 19.76
CA GLY A 40 -0.72 -2.66 20.51
C GLY A 40 -0.88 -1.15 20.25
N GLY A 41 0.04 -0.54 19.49
CA GLY A 41 -0.05 0.87 19.09
C GLY A 41 -0.82 1.01 17.79
N GLN A 42 -1.86 1.85 17.78
CA GLN A 42 -2.57 2.23 16.56
C GLN A 42 -1.73 3.21 15.67
N LEU A 43 -0.50 3.55 16.10
CA LEU A 43 0.45 4.39 15.38
C LEU A 43 1.86 3.77 15.38
N ALA A 44 2.41 3.54 14.20
CA ALA A 44 3.78 3.08 13.95
C ALA A 44 4.53 4.08 13.04
N GLN A 45 5.83 3.87 12.84
CA GLN A 45 6.66 4.72 11.99
C GLN A 45 7.58 3.89 11.10
N THR A 46 7.68 4.23 9.82
CA THR A 46 8.66 3.62 8.90
C THR A 46 10.10 3.86 9.37
N GLU A 47 11.08 3.18 8.76
CA GLU A 47 12.49 3.43 9.05
C GLU A 47 12.87 4.90 8.75
N ALA A 48 13.70 5.53 9.58
CA ALA A 48 14.24 6.86 9.25
C ALA A 48 15.37 6.79 8.20
N ARG A 49 16.02 5.63 8.08
CA ARG A 49 17.17 5.43 7.18
C ARG A 49 16.69 5.15 5.76
N THR A 50 17.15 5.95 4.82
CA THR A 50 16.84 5.80 3.39
C THR A 50 17.71 4.73 2.72
N GLY A 51 17.31 4.29 1.51
CA GLY A 51 18.11 3.41 0.66
C GLY A 51 18.10 1.92 1.04
N ARG A 52 17.18 1.52 1.93
CA ARG A 52 16.90 0.14 2.29
C ARG A 52 15.60 -0.33 1.64
N TYR A 53 15.55 -1.62 1.31
CA TYR A 53 14.44 -2.21 0.57
C TYR A 53 13.99 -3.52 1.21
N ILE A 54 12.70 -3.79 1.08
CA ILE A 54 12.11 -5.11 1.29
C ILE A 54 11.62 -5.67 -0.04
N GLU A 55 11.88 -6.95 -0.26
CA GLU A 55 11.34 -7.73 -1.38
C GLU A 55 10.10 -8.50 -0.90
N ILE A 56 8.97 -8.31 -1.58
CA ILE A 56 7.80 -9.19 -1.50
C ILE A 56 7.81 -10.11 -2.70
N ARG A 57 8.06 -11.41 -2.49
CA ARG A 57 8.00 -12.45 -3.52
C ARG A 57 6.58 -12.97 -3.60
N VAL A 58 5.93 -12.80 -4.75
CA VAL A 58 4.55 -13.20 -4.99
C VAL A 58 4.53 -14.54 -5.70
N PHE A 59 3.82 -15.49 -5.09
CA PHE A 59 3.62 -16.84 -5.57
C PHE A 59 2.15 -17.05 -5.97
N ASP A 60 1.93 -17.76 -7.06
CA ASP A 60 0.58 -18.19 -7.47
C ASP A 60 0.65 -19.65 -7.91
N SER A 61 -0.16 -20.49 -7.29
CA SER A 61 -0.14 -21.95 -7.45
C SER A 61 1.24 -22.59 -7.22
N GLY A 62 1.99 -22.07 -6.23
CA GLY A 62 3.34 -22.56 -5.88
C GLY A 62 4.48 -22.02 -6.76
N GLU A 63 4.18 -21.23 -7.79
CA GLU A 63 5.18 -20.64 -8.69
C GLU A 63 5.45 -19.19 -8.32
N HIS A 64 6.72 -18.85 -8.04
CA HIS A 64 7.17 -17.45 -7.93
C HIS A 64 7.21 -16.84 -9.32
N PHE A 65 6.53 -15.72 -9.52
CA PHE A 65 6.52 -15.04 -10.83
C PHE A 65 6.81 -13.54 -10.74
N LEU A 66 6.66 -12.94 -9.55
CA LEU A 66 6.76 -11.49 -9.35
C LEU A 66 7.48 -11.20 -8.04
N SER A 67 8.40 -10.25 -8.06
CA SER A 67 9.02 -9.65 -6.87
C SER A 67 8.76 -8.14 -6.86
N LEU A 68 8.31 -7.61 -5.74
CA LEU A 68 8.01 -6.18 -5.55
C LEU A 68 9.02 -5.58 -4.58
N PHE A 69 9.65 -4.45 -4.94
CA PHE A 69 10.70 -3.81 -4.15
C PHE A 69 10.20 -2.51 -3.54
N TYR A 70 9.97 -2.53 -2.22
CA TYR A 70 9.49 -1.38 -1.47
C TYR A 70 10.63 -0.75 -0.68
N ARG A 71 10.71 0.57 -0.68
CA ARG A 71 11.60 1.29 0.23
C ARG A 71 11.09 1.18 1.66
N THR A 72 11.97 0.90 2.62
CA THR A 72 11.59 0.73 4.03
C THR A 72 11.31 2.06 4.74
N ASP A 73 11.81 3.18 4.21
CA ASP A 73 11.65 4.51 4.79
C ASP A 73 10.27 5.14 4.55
N ASN A 74 9.55 4.67 3.52
CA ASN A 74 8.24 5.22 3.19
C ASN A 74 7.27 4.23 2.52
N LEU A 75 7.66 2.97 2.32
CA LEU A 75 6.88 1.95 1.60
C LEU A 75 6.53 2.30 0.15
N TYR A 76 7.25 3.20 -0.52
CA TYR A 76 7.05 3.37 -1.97
C TYR A 76 7.55 2.14 -2.72
N LEU A 77 6.75 1.64 -3.66
CA LEU A 77 7.20 0.67 -4.65
C LEU A 77 8.11 1.39 -5.63
N ASP A 78 9.38 1.01 -5.66
CA ASP A 78 10.38 1.64 -6.53
C ASP A 78 10.66 0.80 -7.79
N GLY A 79 10.35 -0.49 -7.75
CA GLY A 79 10.50 -1.38 -8.90
C GLY A 79 9.96 -2.78 -8.63
N PHE A 80 10.04 -3.62 -9.64
CA PHE A 80 9.62 -5.01 -9.56
C PHE A 80 10.40 -5.89 -10.55
N SER A 81 10.46 -7.19 -10.25
CA SER A 81 10.93 -8.21 -11.19
C SER A 81 9.76 -9.09 -11.58
N VAL A 82 9.60 -9.40 -12.86
CA VAL A 82 8.57 -10.33 -13.34
C VAL A 82 9.15 -11.25 -14.39
N LEU A 83 9.00 -12.57 -14.18
CA LEU A 83 9.54 -13.62 -15.06
C LEU A 83 11.01 -13.40 -15.46
N GLY A 84 11.84 -12.97 -14.51
CA GLY A 84 13.27 -12.73 -14.70
C GLY A 84 13.65 -11.36 -15.27
N ALA A 85 12.70 -10.55 -15.75
CA ALA A 85 12.95 -9.18 -16.19
C ALA A 85 12.78 -8.19 -15.03
N ASN A 86 13.66 -7.19 -14.93
CA ASN A 86 13.65 -6.21 -13.84
C ASN A 86 13.27 -4.82 -14.35
N TYR A 87 12.29 -4.19 -13.71
CA TYR A 87 11.79 -2.86 -14.04
C TYR A 87 11.84 -1.94 -12.82
N ARG A 88 12.18 -0.67 -13.04
CA ARG A 88 12.15 0.36 -12.01
C ARG A 88 11.38 1.58 -12.49
N PHE A 89 10.68 2.24 -11.59
CA PHE A 89 10.09 3.52 -11.91
C PHE A 89 11.19 4.57 -12.14
N SER A 90 10.92 5.54 -13.01
CA SER A 90 11.89 6.59 -13.36
C SER A 90 12.34 7.42 -12.16
N ASN A 91 11.49 7.55 -11.14
CA ASN A 91 11.75 8.27 -9.89
C ASN A 91 12.23 7.36 -8.74
N ALA A 92 12.57 6.09 -9.02
CA ALA A 92 13.13 5.17 -8.02
C ALA A 92 14.50 5.68 -7.52
N GLN A 93 14.79 5.48 -6.23
CA GLN A 93 16.09 5.89 -5.69
C GLN A 93 17.23 5.07 -6.30
N ALA A 94 18.38 5.71 -6.51
CA ALA A 94 19.58 5.05 -7.03
C ALA A 94 20.02 3.84 -6.19
N ALA A 95 19.73 3.87 -4.89
CA ALA A 95 20.01 2.78 -3.96
C ALA A 95 19.35 1.45 -4.37
N LEU A 96 18.19 1.47 -5.06
CA LEU A 96 17.57 0.23 -5.56
C LEU A 96 18.54 -0.49 -6.49
N VAL A 97 19.16 0.27 -7.40
CA VAL A 97 20.08 -0.26 -8.41
C VAL A 97 21.44 -0.59 -7.82
N GLN A 98 22.01 0.29 -7.00
CA GLN A 98 23.35 0.15 -6.45
C GLN A 98 23.47 -1.04 -5.49
N ASN A 99 22.40 -1.34 -4.75
CA ASN A 99 22.39 -2.40 -3.75
C ASN A 99 21.74 -3.69 -4.25
N PHE A 100 21.32 -3.75 -5.53
CA PHE A 100 20.59 -4.92 -6.03
C PHE A 100 21.51 -6.12 -6.25
N ARG A 101 21.51 -7.04 -5.26
CA ARG A 101 22.19 -8.36 -5.36
C ARG A 101 23.65 -8.27 -5.86
N GLY A 102 24.33 -7.16 -5.59
CA GLY A 102 25.74 -6.93 -5.99
C GLY A 102 25.98 -6.74 -7.50
N ASN A 103 24.94 -6.71 -8.33
CA ASN A 103 25.06 -6.54 -9.78
C ASN A 103 24.60 -5.14 -10.19
N GLY A 104 25.42 -4.43 -10.97
CA GLY A 104 25.12 -3.11 -11.52
C GLY A 104 23.85 -3.09 -12.41
N ASN A 105 23.52 -1.92 -12.95
CA ASN A 105 22.22 -1.52 -13.55
C ASN A 105 21.46 -2.57 -14.41
N ILE A 106 20.81 -3.55 -13.78
CA ILE A 106 19.97 -4.58 -14.44
C ILE A 106 18.50 -4.16 -14.60
N PHE A 107 18.11 -2.97 -14.11
CA PHE A 107 16.74 -2.49 -14.15
C PHE A 107 16.47 -1.63 -15.38
N THR A 108 15.43 -2.00 -16.12
CA THR A 108 14.89 -1.16 -17.19
C THR A 108 13.99 -0.09 -16.58
N SER A 109 14.29 1.19 -16.85
CA SER A 109 13.46 2.30 -16.39
C SER A 109 12.13 2.36 -17.16
N ILE A 110 11.03 2.51 -16.45
CA ILE A 110 9.70 2.77 -17.01
C ILE A 110 9.22 4.18 -16.62
N TYR A 111 7.91 4.43 -16.59
CA TYR A 111 7.30 5.70 -16.18
C TYR A 111 7.44 5.96 -14.66
N GLY A 112 6.87 7.05 -14.15
CA GLY A 112 6.93 7.42 -12.73
C GLY A 112 6.00 6.58 -11.83
N GLY A 113 6.46 6.23 -10.64
CA GLY A 113 5.70 5.47 -9.63
C GLY A 113 4.74 6.31 -8.79
N HIS A 114 4.23 7.42 -9.32
CA HIS A 114 3.28 8.31 -8.65
C HIS A 114 1.89 8.23 -9.30
N TYR A 115 0.84 8.66 -8.62
CA TYR A 115 -0.53 8.62 -9.18
C TYR A 115 -0.84 9.76 -10.18
N GLY A 116 -0.01 10.82 -10.24
CA GLY A 116 -0.23 11.96 -11.15
C GLY A 116 0.02 11.69 -12.64
N ASN A 117 -0.10 12.74 -13.46
CA ASN A 117 0.11 12.70 -14.91
C ASN A 117 1.47 12.07 -15.29
N GLY A 118 1.46 11.12 -16.23
CA GLY A 118 2.65 10.35 -16.62
C GLY A 118 3.04 9.23 -15.65
N GLY A 119 2.19 8.91 -14.68
CA GLY A 119 2.40 7.86 -13.70
C GLY A 119 1.36 6.73 -13.75
N LEU A 120 1.08 6.16 -12.57
CA LEU A 120 0.28 4.96 -12.38
C LEU A 120 -1.22 5.13 -12.61
N ASP A 121 -1.77 6.33 -12.37
CA ASP A 121 -3.21 6.58 -12.44
C ASP A 121 -3.54 7.99 -12.92
N ALA A 122 -3.01 8.37 -14.08
CA ALA A 122 -3.17 9.72 -14.64
C ALA A 122 -4.65 10.15 -14.82
N ASN A 123 -5.59 9.19 -14.86
CA ASN A 123 -7.02 9.45 -15.04
C ASN A 123 -7.84 9.34 -13.74
N GLY A 124 -7.21 9.10 -12.58
CA GLY A 124 -7.89 9.05 -11.29
C GLY A 124 -8.88 7.89 -11.12
N ARG A 125 -8.61 6.74 -11.75
CA ARG A 125 -9.53 5.59 -11.83
C ARG A 125 -9.28 4.54 -10.76
N ARG A 126 -8.17 4.60 -10.03
CA ARG A 126 -7.79 3.56 -9.06
C ARG A 126 -8.81 3.39 -7.93
N GLY A 127 -9.49 4.47 -7.54
CA GLY A 127 -10.57 4.43 -6.54
C GLY A 127 -11.78 3.61 -6.93
N ASP A 128 -11.98 3.36 -8.24
CA ASP A 128 -13.13 2.63 -8.77
C ASP A 128 -12.85 1.13 -8.97
N THR A 129 -11.62 0.67 -8.71
CA THR A 129 -11.28 -0.75 -8.89
C THR A 129 -11.81 -1.58 -7.71
N SER A 130 -12.50 -2.68 -8.04
CA SER A 130 -12.93 -3.68 -7.06
C SER A 130 -11.75 -4.49 -6.53
N PHE A 131 -11.70 -4.66 -5.21
CA PHE A 131 -10.73 -5.47 -4.48
C PHE A 131 -11.31 -6.82 -4.04
N ASP A 132 -12.36 -7.32 -4.69
CA ASP A 132 -12.75 -8.72 -4.53
C ASP A 132 -11.58 -9.64 -4.89
N ALA A 133 -11.58 -10.83 -4.30
CA ALA A 133 -10.40 -11.69 -4.32
C ALA A 133 -9.92 -12.02 -5.74
N ARG A 134 -10.84 -12.29 -6.68
CA ARG A 134 -10.48 -12.59 -8.06
C ARG A 134 -9.91 -11.37 -8.76
N ASN A 135 -10.54 -10.22 -8.60
CA ASN A 135 -10.05 -8.98 -9.21
C ASN A 135 -8.70 -8.56 -8.64
N LEU A 136 -8.46 -8.73 -7.33
CA LEU A 136 -7.16 -8.49 -6.72
C LEU A 136 -6.10 -9.43 -7.29
N ARG A 137 -6.36 -10.74 -7.35
CA ARG A 137 -5.45 -11.72 -7.98
C ARG A 137 -5.12 -11.35 -9.42
N ASN A 138 -6.13 -10.93 -10.18
CA ASN A 138 -5.98 -10.55 -11.58
C ASN A 138 -5.01 -9.36 -11.76
N GLN A 139 -4.95 -8.43 -10.80
CA GLN A 139 -3.96 -7.33 -10.86
C GLN A 139 -2.52 -7.85 -10.90
N PHE A 140 -2.21 -8.86 -10.08
CA PHE A 140 -0.88 -9.48 -10.04
C PHE A 140 -0.63 -10.37 -11.26
N VAL A 141 -1.56 -11.28 -11.56
CA VAL A 141 -1.38 -12.26 -12.64
C VAL A 141 -1.29 -11.58 -14.01
N ALA A 142 -1.95 -10.44 -14.21
CA ALA A 142 -1.83 -9.65 -15.43
C ALA A 142 -0.36 -9.28 -15.74
N LEU A 143 0.46 -9.03 -14.71
CA LEU A 143 1.86 -8.67 -14.89
C LEU A 143 2.71 -9.76 -15.54
N ARG A 144 2.25 -11.03 -15.61
CA ARG A 144 2.94 -12.06 -16.40
C ARG A 144 3.09 -11.69 -17.87
N GLY A 145 2.20 -10.84 -18.41
CA GLY A 145 2.30 -10.28 -19.76
C GLY A 145 3.05 -8.94 -19.85
N PHE A 146 3.60 -8.44 -18.74
CA PHE A 146 4.28 -7.16 -18.71
C PHE A 146 5.60 -7.24 -19.48
N THR A 147 5.75 -6.32 -20.44
CA THR A 147 7.01 -6.08 -21.15
C THR A 147 7.27 -4.58 -21.21
N TYR A 148 8.49 -4.18 -21.57
CA TYR A 148 8.75 -2.77 -21.84
C TYR A 148 7.81 -2.20 -22.93
N GLY A 149 7.51 -2.96 -23.98
CA GLY A 149 6.64 -2.52 -25.07
C GLY A 149 5.18 -2.33 -24.64
N THR A 150 4.69 -3.13 -23.70
CA THR A 150 3.30 -3.12 -23.23
C THR A 150 3.10 -2.33 -21.92
N ARG A 151 4.16 -1.78 -21.34
CA ARG A 151 4.20 -1.17 -19.98
C ARG A 151 3.04 -0.22 -19.66
N ASN A 152 2.61 0.60 -20.62
CA ASN A 152 1.58 1.62 -20.40
C ASN A 152 0.18 1.02 -20.18
N ASN A 153 -0.05 -0.24 -20.60
CA ASN A 153 -1.31 -0.94 -20.38
C ASN A 153 -1.46 -1.43 -18.93
N TYR A 154 -0.38 -1.39 -18.15
CA TYR A 154 -0.31 -1.95 -16.80
C TYR A 154 -0.24 -0.89 -15.69
N THR A 155 -0.37 0.40 -16.02
CA THR A 155 -0.32 1.50 -15.04
C THR A 155 -1.34 1.31 -13.92
N LEU A 156 -2.60 1.04 -14.28
CA LEU A 156 -3.67 0.80 -13.32
C LEU A 156 -3.49 -0.49 -12.51
N HIS A 157 -2.98 -1.56 -13.13
CA HIS A 157 -2.65 -2.80 -12.41
C HIS A 157 -1.60 -2.55 -11.32
N LEU A 158 -0.53 -1.82 -11.65
CA LEU A 158 0.49 -1.44 -10.66
C LEU A 158 -0.08 -0.47 -9.62
N ALA A 159 -0.95 0.48 -9.99
CA ALA A 159 -1.63 1.36 -9.03
C ALA A 159 -2.41 0.53 -7.99
N ASN A 160 -3.23 -0.41 -8.43
CA ASN A 160 -4.05 -1.25 -7.57
C ASN A 160 -3.20 -2.19 -6.69
N ILE A 161 -2.06 -2.67 -7.20
CA ILE A 161 -1.08 -3.41 -6.40
C ILE A 161 -0.51 -2.53 -5.29
N VAL A 162 -0.12 -1.28 -5.58
CA VAL A 162 0.38 -0.34 -4.57
C VAL A 162 -0.69 -0.05 -3.52
N GLN A 163 -1.96 0.13 -3.92
CA GLN A 163 -3.08 0.30 -2.99
C GLN A 163 -3.25 -0.92 -2.07
N ALA A 164 -3.23 -2.13 -2.63
CA ALA A 164 -3.38 -3.36 -1.88
C ALA A 164 -2.19 -3.71 -0.98
N THR A 165 -1.04 -3.05 -1.17
CA THR A 165 0.20 -3.34 -0.43
C THR A 165 0.62 -2.13 0.39
N SER A 166 1.32 -1.17 -0.20
CA SER A 166 1.83 0.03 0.47
C SER A 166 0.75 0.82 1.19
N GLU A 167 -0.37 1.11 0.51
CA GLU A 167 -1.40 1.97 1.10
C GLU A 167 -2.18 1.24 2.19
N ALA A 168 -2.50 -0.05 1.98
CA ALA A 168 -3.07 -0.90 3.01
C ALA A 168 -2.13 -1.09 4.21
N ALA A 169 -0.81 -1.14 3.99
CA ALA A 169 0.15 -1.16 5.09
C ALA A 169 0.20 0.18 5.84
N ARG A 170 0.09 1.30 5.13
CA ARG A 170 0.06 2.66 5.70
C ARG A 170 -1.21 2.94 6.50
N PHE A 171 -2.37 2.49 6.02
CA PHE A 171 -3.68 2.80 6.60
C PHE A 171 -4.49 1.56 6.96
N GLY A 172 -4.89 1.48 8.23
CA GLY A 172 -5.81 0.45 8.73
C GLY A 172 -7.14 0.44 8.00
N TRP A 173 -7.69 1.62 7.67
CA TRP A 173 -8.94 1.74 6.91
C TRP A 173 -8.86 1.04 5.53
N ILE A 174 -7.81 1.30 4.75
CA ILE A 174 -7.61 0.67 3.43
C ILE A 174 -7.45 -0.84 3.58
N ARG A 175 -6.63 -1.29 4.55
CA ARG A 175 -6.49 -2.72 4.87
C ARG A 175 -7.84 -3.34 5.19
N ASN A 176 -8.63 -2.74 6.06
CA ASN A 176 -9.90 -3.30 6.52
C ASN A 176 -10.89 -3.38 5.35
N ARG A 177 -10.99 -2.34 4.52
CA ARG A 177 -11.81 -2.33 3.30
C ARG A 177 -11.44 -3.49 2.37
N ILE A 178 -10.15 -3.66 2.07
CA ILE A 178 -9.69 -4.74 1.17
C ILE A 178 -9.86 -6.12 1.82
N SER A 179 -9.47 -6.30 3.08
CA SER A 179 -9.61 -7.57 3.80
C SER A 179 -11.08 -8.00 3.91
N ASN A 180 -11.98 -7.08 4.25
CA ASN A 180 -13.42 -7.34 4.29
C ASN A 180 -13.97 -7.66 2.89
N THR A 181 -13.48 -6.99 1.85
CA THR A 181 -13.86 -7.29 0.46
C THR A 181 -13.41 -8.68 0.03
N ILE A 182 -12.18 -9.09 0.36
CA ILE A 182 -11.69 -10.45 0.14
C ILE A 182 -12.51 -11.47 0.95
N ARG A 183 -12.85 -11.15 2.20
CA ARG A 183 -13.51 -12.07 3.13
C ARG A 183 -14.98 -12.30 2.77
N ASN A 184 -15.72 -11.21 2.54
CA ASN A 184 -17.18 -11.18 2.52
C ASN A 184 -17.75 -10.76 1.15
N GLY A 185 -16.90 -10.43 0.17
CA GLY A 185 -17.34 -9.84 -1.10
C GLY A 185 -17.67 -8.35 -1.01
N GLY A 186 -17.37 -7.69 0.11
CA GLY A 186 -17.46 -6.24 0.30
C GLY A 186 -17.31 -5.82 1.77
N GLU A 187 -17.28 -4.52 2.02
CA GLU A 187 -17.43 -3.91 3.34
C GLU A 187 -18.70 -3.05 3.37
N HIS A 188 -19.49 -3.15 4.44
CA HIS A 188 -20.64 -2.29 4.64
C HIS A 188 -20.25 -1.03 5.43
N ASP A 189 -20.38 0.16 4.83
CA ASP A 189 -19.96 1.43 5.45
C ASP A 189 -21.11 2.37 5.84
N GLY A 190 -22.33 1.83 5.92
CA GLY A 190 -23.53 2.58 6.26
C GLY A 190 -24.27 3.11 5.04
N PHE A 191 -23.62 3.20 3.87
CA PHE A 191 -24.25 3.59 2.60
C PHE A 191 -24.45 2.42 1.64
N GLY A 192 -23.85 1.27 1.93
CA GLY A 192 -24.05 0.04 1.19
C GLY A 192 -22.84 -0.87 1.27
N TRP A 193 -22.89 -1.97 0.51
CA TRP A 193 -21.74 -2.85 0.32
C TRP A 193 -20.80 -2.24 -0.71
N GLN A 194 -19.54 -2.06 -0.31
CA GLN A 194 -18.50 -1.48 -1.13
C GLN A 194 -17.41 -2.51 -1.38
N THR A 195 -16.94 -2.60 -2.62
CA THR A 195 -15.78 -3.42 -3.00
C THR A 195 -14.58 -2.59 -3.42
N THR A 196 -14.73 -1.27 -3.48
CA THR A 196 -13.72 -0.32 -3.92
C THR A 196 -13.27 0.57 -2.76
N LEU A 197 -12.15 1.27 -2.94
CA LEU A 197 -11.66 2.26 -1.98
C LEU A 197 -12.38 3.61 -2.11
N GLY A 198 -12.88 3.92 -3.30
CA GLY A 198 -13.59 5.15 -3.61
C GLY A 198 -12.76 6.42 -3.38
N PRO A 199 -13.43 7.59 -3.43
CA PRO A 199 -12.78 8.88 -3.22
C PRO A 199 -12.11 9.02 -1.85
N PHE A 200 -12.71 8.46 -0.80
CA PHE A 200 -12.12 8.53 0.55
C PHE A 200 -10.77 7.83 0.62
N GLY A 201 -10.64 6.61 0.07
CA GLY A 201 -9.36 5.92 0.03
C GLY A 201 -8.32 6.64 -0.83
N MET A 202 -8.71 7.19 -1.98
CA MET A 202 -7.79 7.98 -2.82
C MET A 202 -7.29 9.25 -2.12
N ASP A 203 -8.16 9.92 -1.36
CA ASP A 203 -7.79 11.10 -0.57
C ASP A 203 -6.88 10.72 0.60
N LEU A 204 -7.08 9.56 1.23
CA LEU A 204 -6.17 9.06 2.28
C LEU A 204 -4.74 8.90 1.75
N GLU A 205 -4.58 8.23 0.62
CA GLU A 205 -3.27 8.01 -0.02
C GLU A 205 -2.55 9.33 -0.28
N THR A 206 -3.29 10.31 -0.82
CA THR A 206 -2.78 11.65 -1.11
C THR A 206 -2.37 12.40 0.15
N ASN A 207 -3.08 12.18 1.27
CA ASN A 207 -2.88 12.87 2.53
C ASN A 207 -1.98 12.13 3.52
N TRP A 208 -1.31 11.04 3.13
CA TRP A 208 -0.47 10.25 4.05
C TRP A 208 0.62 11.08 4.76
N SER A 209 1.33 11.94 4.03
CA SER A 209 2.37 12.79 4.65
C SER A 209 1.78 13.85 5.59
N PRO A 210 0.78 14.66 5.20
CA PRO A 210 0.07 15.54 6.12
C PRO A 210 -0.49 14.82 7.37
N LEU A 211 -1.15 13.67 7.21
CA LEU A 211 -1.70 12.90 8.32
C LEU A 211 -0.59 12.36 9.25
N SER A 212 0.52 11.89 8.69
CA SER A 212 1.70 11.47 9.47
C SER A 212 2.24 12.61 10.34
N ARG A 213 2.34 13.82 9.79
CA ARG A 213 2.80 15.01 10.54
C ARG A 213 1.83 15.38 11.65
N LEU A 214 0.54 15.44 11.34
CA LEU A 214 -0.50 15.74 12.31
C LEU A 214 -0.52 14.72 13.47
N ALA A 215 -0.44 13.43 13.15
CA ALA A 215 -0.34 12.36 14.14
C ALA A 215 0.88 12.52 15.04
N PHE A 216 2.05 12.81 14.47
CA PHE A 216 3.29 13.00 15.24
C PHE A 216 3.22 14.23 16.16
N GLN A 217 2.77 15.37 15.65
CA GLN A 217 2.65 16.62 16.42
C GLN A 217 1.69 16.47 17.61
N THR A 218 0.54 15.82 17.40
CA THR A 218 -0.50 15.70 18.42
C THR A 218 -0.28 14.54 19.38
N ARG A 219 0.46 13.49 18.99
CA ARG A 219 0.91 12.43 19.91
C ARG A 219 1.72 12.99 21.08
N ASN A 220 2.53 14.02 20.84
CA ASN A 220 3.43 14.61 21.83
C ASN A 220 2.78 15.78 22.60
N GLY A 221 1.44 15.88 22.61
CA GLY A 221 0.70 16.93 23.30
C GLY A 221 0.74 18.30 22.60
N GLY A 222 1.30 18.38 21.40
CA GLY A 222 1.32 19.60 20.59
C GLY A 222 0.06 19.79 19.76
N THR A 223 -0.01 20.91 19.06
CA THR A 223 -1.03 21.20 18.05
C THR A 223 -0.47 20.93 16.65
N GLY A 224 -1.28 20.36 15.75
CA GLY A 224 -0.93 20.19 14.35
C GLY A 224 -1.91 20.89 13.41
N THR A 225 -1.55 20.98 12.13
CA THR A 225 -2.47 21.50 11.10
C THR A 225 -3.52 20.43 10.77
N PRO A 226 -4.82 20.69 10.98
CA PRO A 226 -5.86 19.72 10.66
C PRO A 226 -5.85 19.34 9.18
N VAL A 227 -6.13 18.07 8.90
CA VAL A 227 -6.13 17.50 7.55
C VAL A 227 -7.54 17.11 7.16
N THR A 228 -7.94 17.44 5.93
CA THR A 228 -9.25 17.05 5.39
C THR A 228 -9.09 15.91 4.40
N VAL A 229 -9.85 14.84 4.59
CA VAL A 229 -9.90 13.66 3.72
C VAL A 229 -11.33 13.49 3.27
N HIS A 230 -11.59 13.68 1.98
CA HIS A 230 -12.93 13.58 1.38
C HIS A 230 -14.03 14.29 2.18
N GLY A 231 -13.79 15.57 2.48
CA GLY A 231 -14.69 16.41 3.27
C GLY A 231 -14.64 16.19 4.78
N GLN A 232 -13.95 15.15 5.27
CA GLN A 232 -13.84 14.83 6.69
C GLN A 232 -12.57 15.38 7.32
N ARG A 233 -12.74 16.21 8.35
CA ARG A 233 -11.63 16.89 9.04
C ARG A 233 -11.10 16.05 10.20
N TYR A 234 -9.79 15.82 10.20
CA TYR A 234 -9.03 15.20 11.29
C TYR A 234 -8.18 16.29 11.95
N GLU A 235 -8.35 16.49 13.26
CA GLU A 235 -7.66 17.56 14.00
C GLU A 235 -6.50 17.05 14.84
N ASN A 236 -6.47 15.75 15.11
CA ASN A 236 -5.46 15.13 15.97
C ASN A 236 -5.42 13.60 15.78
N LEU A 237 -4.49 12.95 16.46
CA LEU A 237 -4.37 11.49 16.46
C LEU A 237 -5.64 10.79 16.97
N THR A 238 -6.31 11.30 18.00
CA THR A 238 -7.55 10.70 18.54
C THR A 238 -8.64 10.60 17.49
N ASP A 239 -8.84 11.66 16.69
CA ASP A 239 -9.78 11.67 15.56
C ASP A 239 -9.44 10.58 14.54
N MET A 240 -8.15 10.39 14.24
CA MET A 240 -7.71 9.35 13.30
C MET A 240 -7.95 7.96 13.85
N MET A 241 -7.76 7.75 15.16
CA MET A 241 -7.81 6.41 15.74
C MET A 241 -9.24 5.94 16.04
N HIS A 242 -10.10 6.86 16.46
CA HIS A 242 -11.46 6.52 16.90
C HIS A 242 -12.55 6.98 15.93
N GLY A 243 -12.25 7.94 15.06
CA GLY A 243 -13.27 8.51 14.17
C GLY A 243 -14.43 9.15 14.93
N ASN A 244 -15.53 9.40 14.21
CA ASN A 244 -16.86 9.70 14.71
C ASN A 244 -17.90 9.22 13.66
N PRO A 245 -18.16 7.92 13.56
CA PRO A 245 -19.04 7.37 12.52
C PRO A 245 -20.50 7.84 12.67
N PRO A 246 -21.25 8.03 11.56
CA PRO A 246 -20.84 7.84 10.17
C PRO A 246 -20.10 9.05 9.57
N ALA A 247 -20.05 10.17 10.29
CA ALA A 247 -19.47 11.41 9.76
C ALA A 247 -18.00 11.25 9.41
N ARG A 248 -17.19 10.68 10.32
CA ARG A 248 -15.73 10.56 10.15
C ARG A 248 -15.27 9.13 10.41
N PRO A 249 -14.82 8.37 9.41
CA PRO A 249 -14.29 7.03 9.63
C PRO A 249 -13.05 7.05 10.51
N ALA A 250 -12.90 6.04 11.37
CA ALA A 250 -11.61 5.76 12.01
C ALA A 250 -10.62 5.25 10.96
N LEU A 251 -9.38 5.73 11.00
CA LEU A 251 -8.27 5.22 10.20
C LEU A 251 -7.70 3.91 10.78
N SER A 252 -8.04 3.62 12.05
CA SER A 252 -7.70 2.43 12.87
C SER A 252 -6.22 2.20 13.15
N TYR A 253 -5.37 2.29 12.13
CA TYR A 253 -3.92 2.16 12.22
C TYR A 253 -3.27 3.14 11.24
N LEU A 254 -2.23 3.83 11.67
CA LEU A 254 -1.40 4.67 10.81
C LEU A 254 0.07 4.24 10.93
N LEU A 255 0.68 3.80 9.84
CA LEU A 255 2.13 3.72 9.72
C LEU A 255 2.62 5.04 9.12
N GLY A 256 3.12 5.92 9.98
CA GLY A 256 3.57 7.26 9.60
C GLY A 256 4.99 7.28 9.06
N LEU A 257 5.37 8.40 8.46
CA LEU A 257 6.73 8.67 8.00
C LEU A 257 7.73 8.74 9.16
N GLY A 258 8.73 7.85 9.18
CA GLY A 258 9.82 7.84 10.15
C GLY A 258 10.71 9.07 10.12
N SER A 259 10.91 9.67 8.94
CA SER A 259 11.73 10.88 8.77
C SER A 259 11.12 12.14 9.40
N GLN A 260 9.83 12.13 9.75
CA GLN A 260 9.16 13.24 10.44
C GLN A 260 9.31 13.16 11.97
N ALA A 261 9.98 12.11 12.49
CA ALA A 261 10.21 11.90 13.91
C ALA A 261 11.54 12.48 14.42
N LEU A 262 12.27 13.18 13.55
CA LEU A 262 13.54 13.85 13.81
C LEU A 262 13.35 15.36 13.90
#